data_AF-A0A7V5CMA8-F1
#
_entry.id   AF-A0A7V5CMA8-F1
#
_cell.length_a   1.000
_cell.length_b   1.000
_cell.length_c   1.000
_cell.angle_alpha   90.00
_cell.angle_beta   90.00
_cell.angle_gamma   90.00
#
_symmetry.space_group_name_H-M   'P 1'
#
loop_
_entity.id
_entity.type
_entity.pdbx_description
1 polymer ?
#
loop_
_entity_poly.entity_id
_entity_poly.type
_entity_poly.pdbx_seq_one_letter_code
_entity_poly.pdbx_strand_id
1 'polypeptide(L)'
;NGGWDYCDGVAIHPYAQAPNPIQQRLDLCLRNVNNFIAGYEKPKPVWITEAGWKTGSSTTEEMQAVSVFQTYVICMANKIQNFDYFCMDNYDNWGLIRDVNTIPYPCNPKSSYTALKLLTQALGSPGPAAAFDGYLQMPANVACYVFRKPGTSRVLILWNNDGLTRTIQLPQTSGLTAIDILNRPVTITNGALTLGADPIIVTGADATLIGTVSTSYNPHIIAKGTNIIFNGTLDCTPPSNPGNWSVGRFNTPGNTGTCASSTAGRNGSTCVSVTGSTGQGAWSSAVVPVEPGKSYRISGWVKTNKATGTNCISIAWYAGNMFTWRGESRTQSLTGTNDWTYVTASGTAGPDTAFIHVFLESDNNTGTTWFDDVSVVEE
;
A
#
# COMPACT_ATOMS: atom_id res chain seq x y z
N ASN A 1 6.00 -22.63 21.76
CA ASN A 1 5.17 -21.50 21.28
C ASN A 1 4.35 -20.91 22.43
N GLY A 2 4.99 -20.16 23.34
CA GLY A 2 4.54 -19.80 24.71
C GLY A 2 3.24 -18.99 24.90
N GLY A 3 2.31 -19.05 23.95
CA GLY A 3 0.94 -18.54 24.02
C GLY A 3 0.05 -19.04 22.89
N TRP A 4 0.61 -19.75 21.89
CA TRP A 4 -0.15 -20.22 20.73
C TRP A 4 -1.25 -21.18 21.18
N ASP A 5 -0.97 -22.20 21.97
CA ASP A 5 -1.99 -23.20 22.34
C ASP A 5 -3.13 -22.66 23.23
N TYR A 6 -3.07 -21.38 23.65
CA TYR A 6 -4.03 -20.73 24.55
C TYR A 6 -4.89 -19.64 23.87
N CYS A 7 -4.88 -19.54 22.54
CA CYS A 7 -5.77 -18.62 21.79
C CYS A 7 -6.59 -19.36 20.72
N ASP A 8 -7.62 -18.73 20.18
CA ASP A 8 -8.41 -19.31 19.06
C ASP A 8 -8.08 -18.68 17.70
N GLY A 9 -7.51 -17.48 17.71
CA GLY A 9 -7.23 -16.68 16.53
C GLY A 9 -6.10 -15.69 16.76
N VAL A 10 -5.70 -15.03 15.68
CA VAL A 10 -4.76 -13.91 15.70
C VAL A 10 -5.51 -12.65 15.30
N ALA A 11 -5.58 -11.67 16.20
CA ALA A 11 -6.12 -10.35 15.89
C ALA A 11 -4.98 -9.40 15.49
N ILE A 12 -5.19 -8.63 14.42
CA ILE A 12 -4.24 -7.62 13.95
C ILE A 12 -4.95 -6.29 13.66
N HIS A 13 -4.21 -5.19 13.80
CA HIS A 13 -4.65 -3.84 13.43
C HIS A 13 -3.70 -3.27 12.37
N PRO A 14 -3.90 -3.58 11.07
CA PRO A 14 -2.98 -3.20 10.02
C PRO A 14 -3.20 -1.74 9.61
N TYR A 15 -3.09 -0.80 10.55
CA TYR A 15 -2.96 0.62 10.22
C TYR A 15 -1.57 0.88 9.68
N ALA A 16 -1.49 1.55 8.53
CA ALA A 16 -0.25 2.09 8.01
C ALA A 16 -0.40 3.58 7.73
N GLN A 17 0.71 4.31 7.79
CA GLN A 17 0.79 5.71 7.36
C GLN A 17 0.83 5.82 5.83
N ALA A 18 -0.10 5.14 5.16
CA ALA A 18 -0.26 5.17 3.71
C ALA A 18 -1.58 5.89 3.36
N PRO A 19 -1.70 6.48 2.17
CA PRO A 19 -2.95 7.16 1.78
C PRO A 19 -4.13 6.22 1.47
N ASN A 20 -3.87 4.97 1.08
CA ASN A 20 -4.88 3.98 0.68
C ASN A 20 -4.32 2.54 0.78
N PRO A 21 -5.15 1.48 0.70
CA PRO A 21 -4.69 0.10 0.90
C PRO A 21 -3.74 -0.41 -0.20
N ILE A 22 -3.77 0.18 -1.40
CA ILE A 22 -2.87 -0.18 -2.50
C ILE A 22 -1.46 0.33 -2.23
N GLN A 23 -1.33 1.60 -1.83
CA GLN A 23 -0.05 2.18 -1.42
C GLN A 23 0.45 1.59 -0.10
N GLN A 24 -0.44 1.19 0.79
CA GLN A 24 -0.07 0.38 1.96
C GLN A 24 0.53 -0.97 1.56
N ARG A 25 0.21 -1.49 0.36
CA ARG A 25 0.40 -2.87 -0.06
C ARG A 25 -0.25 -3.85 0.93
N LEU A 26 -1.50 -3.56 1.30
CA LEU A 26 -2.26 -4.36 2.26
C LEU A 26 -2.28 -5.84 1.90
N ASP A 27 -2.41 -6.18 0.61
CA ASP A 27 -2.34 -7.57 0.13
C ASP A 27 -1.05 -8.27 0.59
N LEU A 28 0.12 -7.64 0.40
CA LEU A 28 1.40 -8.21 0.82
C LEU A 28 1.48 -8.35 2.35
N CYS A 29 1.01 -7.35 3.10
CA CYS A 29 0.94 -7.43 4.56
C CYS A 29 0.13 -8.64 5.02
N LEU A 30 -1.05 -8.86 4.43
CA LEU A 30 -1.91 -9.99 4.80
C LEU A 30 -1.35 -11.34 4.35
N ARG A 31 -0.70 -11.40 3.17
CA ARG A 31 0.04 -12.60 2.75
C ARG A 31 1.15 -12.95 3.72
N ASN A 32 1.93 -11.97 4.18
CA ASN A 32 2.98 -12.19 5.16
C ASN A 32 2.43 -12.74 6.48
N VAL A 33 1.33 -12.18 6.99
CA VAL A 33 0.66 -12.68 8.20
C VAL A 33 0.17 -14.12 8.00
N ASN A 34 -0.50 -14.40 6.88
CA ASN A 34 -0.98 -15.75 6.58
C ASN A 34 0.15 -16.76 6.43
N ASN A 35 1.25 -16.38 5.77
CA ASN A 35 2.43 -17.24 5.60
C ASN A 35 3.09 -17.54 6.95
N PHE A 36 3.20 -16.53 7.82
CA PHE A 36 3.70 -16.71 9.19
C PHE A 36 2.82 -17.70 9.98
N ILE A 37 1.50 -17.53 9.91
CA ILE A 37 0.55 -18.40 10.63
C ILE A 37 0.52 -19.82 10.05
N ALA A 38 0.67 -19.97 8.73
CA ALA A 38 0.76 -21.26 8.07
C ALA A 38 1.98 -22.08 8.48
N GLY A 39 3.02 -21.44 9.04
CA GLY A 39 4.20 -22.12 9.59
C GLY A 39 3.96 -22.87 10.90
N TYR A 40 2.80 -22.70 11.53
CA TYR A 40 2.42 -23.42 12.75
C TYR A 40 1.68 -24.72 12.41
N GLU A 41 1.88 -25.78 13.21
CA GLU A 41 1.22 -27.09 13.03
C GLU A 41 -0.32 -26.99 12.98
N LYS A 42 -0.88 -26.05 13.75
CA LYS A 42 -2.30 -25.70 13.77
C LYS A 42 -2.47 -24.23 13.42
N PRO A 43 -2.57 -23.88 12.11
CA PRO A 43 -2.83 -22.52 11.67
C PRO A 43 -4.17 -22.03 12.23
N LYS A 44 -4.24 -20.74 12.55
CA LYS A 44 -5.40 -20.12 13.17
C LYS A 44 -6.01 -19.04 12.27
N PRO A 45 -7.30 -18.75 12.42
CA PRO A 45 -7.90 -17.65 11.69
C PRO A 45 -7.26 -16.31 12.06
N VAL A 46 -7.19 -15.43 11.06
CA VAL A 46 -6.81 -14.02 11.23
C VAL A 46 -8.06 -13.17 11.27
N TRP A 47 -8.16 -12.34 12.30
CA TRP A 47 -9.19 -11.32 12.44
C TRP A 47 -8.52 -9.95 12.36
N ILE A 48 -9.11 -9.06 11.58
CA ILE A 48 -8.79 -7.64 11.64
C ILE A 48 -9.86 -7.02 12.51
N THR A 49 -9.56 -6.80 13.79
CA THR A 49 -10.52 -6.22 14.72
C THR A 49 -10.53 -4.69 14.68
N GLU A 50 -9.61 -4.10 13.92
CA GLU A 50 -9.59 -2.67 13.67
C GLU A 50 -8.76 -2.35 12.42
N ALA A 51 -9.36 -1.66 11.45
CA ALA A 51 -8.67 -0.94 10.38
C ALA A 51 -9.61 0.13 9.82
N GLY A 52 -9.05 1.23 9.34
CA GLY A 52 -9.84 2.36 8.89
C GLY A 52 -9.10 3.29 7.94
N TRP A 53 -9.86 4.18 7.32
CA TRP A 53 -9.34 5.28 6.51
C TRP A 53 -10.11 6.53 6.88
N LYS A 54 -9.42 7.66 7.10
CA LYS A 54 -10.08 8.90 7.52
C LYS A 54 -10.23 9.88 6.37
N THR A 55 -11.30 10.66 6.41
CA THR A 55 -11.41 11.86 5.56
C THR A 55 -10.61 13.01 6.17
N GLY A 56 -10.14 13.93 5.33
CA GLY A 56 -9.30 15.04 5.75
C GLY A 56 -9.14 16.08 4.65
N SER A 57 -8.24 17.04 4.84
CA SER A 57 -8.02 18.15 3.88
C SER A 57 -7.64 17.69 2.47
N SER A 58 -7.01 16.52 2.34
CA SER A 58 -6.59 15.92 1.07
C SER A 58 -7.28 14.59 0.75
N THR A 59 -8.26 14.16 1.55
CA THR A 59 -8.95 12.88 1.38
C THR A 59 -10.46 13.10 1.46
N THR A 60 -11.11 13.01 0.29
CA THR A 60 -12.56 13.16 0.17
C THR A 60 -13.29 11.92 0.68
N GLU A 61 -14.60 12.02 0.92
CA GLU A 61 -15.41 10.86 1.28
C GLU A 61 -15.46 9.78 0.19
N GLU A 62 -15.38 10.17 -1.09
CA GLU A 62 -15.29 9.22 -2.20
C GLU A 62 -13.97 8.47 -2.15
N MET A 63 -12.85 9.16 -1.92
CA MET A 63 -11.54 8.50 -1.72
C MET A 63 -11.55 7.56 -0.50
N GLN A 64 -12.21 7.97 0.59
CA GLN A 64 -12.43 7.09 1.73
C GLN A 64 -13.25 5.85 1.32
N ALA A 65 -14.33 6.03 0.56
CA ALA A 65 -15.17 4.93 0.08
C ALA A 65 -14.39 3.92 -0.77
N VAL A 66 -13.52 4.40 -1.68
CA VAL A 66 -12.61 3.56 -2.47
C VAL A 66 -11.71 2.74 -1.55
N SER A 67 -11.02 3.37 -0.61
CA SER A 67 -10.11 2.70 0.31
C SER A 67 -10.82 1.67 1.19
N VAL A 68 -12.01 2.00 1.72
CA VAL A 68 -12.85 1.09 2.49
C VAL A 68 -13.24 -0.12 1.65
N PHE A 69 -13.79 0.10 0.46
CA PHE A 69 -14.23 -0.96 -0.44
C PHE A 69 -13.08 -1.90 -0.84
N GLN A 70 -11.95 -1.34 -1.25
CA GLN A 70 -10.75 -2.10 -1.61
C GLN A 70 -10.23 -2.92 -0.42
N THR A 71 -10.24 -2.35 0.79
CA THR A 71 -9.80 -3.05 2.01
C THR A 71 -10.60 -4.33 2.23
N TYR A 72 -11.94 -4.26 2.19
CA TYR A 72 -12.78 -5.46 2.35
C TYR A 72 -12.50 -6.50 1.26
N VAL A 73 -12.37 -6.08 0.00
CA VAL A 73 -12.10 -7.00 -1.13
C VAL A 73 -10.73 -7.68 -1.00
N ILE A 74 -9.70 -6.93 -0.62
CA ILE A 74 -8.36 -7.44 -0.36
C ILE A 74 -8.36 -8.42 0.82
N CYS A 75 -9.06 -8.10 1.92
CA CYS A 75 -9.20 -8.97 3.08
C CYS A 75 -9.87 -10.31 2.72
N MET A 76 -10.96 -10.28 1.94
CA MET A 76 -11.64 -11.49 1.47
C MET A 76 -10.73 -12.37 0.61
N ALA A 77 -9.97 -11.77 -0.32
CA ALA A 77 -9.03 -12.51 -1.16
C ALA A 77 -7.86 -13.11 -0.37
N ASN A 78 -7.49 -12.48 0.75
CA ASN A 78 -6.44 -12.92 1.66
C ASN A 78 -6.98 -13.75 2.84
N LYS A 79 -8.16 -14.36 2.73
CA LYS A 79 -8.70 -15.33 3.72
C LYS A 79 -8.79 -14.77 5.14
N ILE A 80 -8.97 -13.46 5.29
CA ILE A 80 -9.26 -12.85 6.59
C ILE A 80 -10.67 -13.28 6.99
N GLN A 81 -10.81 -13.90 8.15
CA GLN A 81 -12.08 -14.49 8.58
C GLN A 81 -13.09 -13.43 9.01
N ASN A 82 -12.62 -12.42 9.75
CA ASN A 82 -13.44 -11.32 10.24
C ASN A 82 -12.70 -9.99 10.03
N PHE A 83 -13.43 -8.98 9.61
CA PHE A 83 -12.94 -7.62 9.43
C PHE A 83 -13.92 -6.63 10.05
N ASP A 84 -13.45 -5.93 11.08
CA ASP A 84 -14.17 -4.88 11.79
C ASP A 84 -13.61 -3.52 11.36
N TYR A 85 -14.42 -2.75 10.65
CA TYR A 85 -14.05 -1.40 10.23
C TYR A 85 -14.14 -0.42 11.40
N PHE A 86 -13.10 0.40 11.57
CA PHE A 86 -13.12 1.52 12.49
C PHE A 86 -13.48 2.80 11.74
N CYS A 87 -14.66 3.39 11.94
CA CYS A 87 -15.75 2.97 12.83
C CYS A 87 -17.12 3.35 12.24
N MET A 88 -18.22 3.06 12.96
CA MET A 88 -19.57 3.36 12.46
C MET A 88 -19.88 4.86 12.55
N ASP A 89 -19.70 5.44 13.72
CA ASP A 89 -19.83 6.88 14.02
C ASP A 89 -18.64 7.68 13.49
N ASN A 90 -18.80 8.99 13.26
CA ASN A 90 -17.76 9.84 12.67
C ASN A 90 -16.65 10.27 13.64
N TYR A 91 -16.19 9.37 14.51
CA TYR A 91 -15.05 9.63 15.39
C TYR A 91 -13.86 10.12 14.56
N ASP A 92 -13.37 11.34 14.83
CA ASP A 92 -12.27 12.02 14.11
C ASP A 92 -12.29 11.81 12.57
N ASN A 93 -13.48 11.87 11.96
CA ASN A 93 -13.67 11.69 10.52
C ASN A 93 -13.36 10.28 9.95
N TRP A 94 -13.23 9.26 10.80
CA TRP A 94 -13.01 7.85 10.40
C TRP A 94 -14.30 7.12 10.01
N GLY A 95 -15.44 7.62 10.48
CA GLY A 95 -16.73 6.93 10.42
C GLY A 95 -17.28 6.62 9.04
N LEU A 96 -18.33 5.80 9.03
CA LEU A 96 -19.20 5.52 7.88
C LEU A 96 -20.45 6.42 7.86
N ILE A 97 -20.84 6.96 9.02
CA ILE A 97 -22.01 7.83 9.19
C ILE A 97 -21.53 9.16 9.76
N ARG A 98 -21.94 10.29 9.16
CA ARG A 98 -21.58 11.65 9.61
C ARG A 98 -22.19 11.98 10.98
N ASP A 99 -21.58 12.92 11.70
CA ASP A 99 -22.09 13.41 12.98
C ASP A 99 -23.51 14.00 12.84
N VAL A 100 -24.40 13.62 13.76
CA VAL A 100 -25.84 13.92 13.74
C VAL A 100 -26.25 15.04 14.71
N ASN A 101 -25.33 15.92 15.11
CA ASN A 101 -25.49 16.83 16.25
C ASN A 101 -26.60 17.92 16.13
N THR A 102 -27.58 17.83 15.21
CA THR A 102 -28.63 18.86 15.09
C THR A 102 -30.06 18.43 14.74
N ILE A 103 -30.43 17.18 14.45
CA ILE A 103 -31.84 16.80 14.10
C ILE A 103 -32.18 15.39 14.62
N PRO A 104 -33.44 15.05 14.98
CA PRO A 104 -33.79 13.72 15.47
C PRO A 104 -33.60 12.68 14.34
N TYR A 105 -32.42 12.05 14.32
CA TYR A 105 -32.08 10.79 13.66
C TYR A 105 -32.62 10.52 12.23
N PRO A 106 -32.18 11.26 11.19
CA PRO A 106 -31.92 10.63 9.91
C PRO A 106 -30.47 10.17 9.86
N CYS A 107 -30.25 8.87 9.66
CA CYS A 107 -28.93 8.32 9.32
C CYS A 107 -28.34 9.12 8.14
N ASN A 108 -27.16 9.73 8.34
CA ASN A 108 -26.49 10.52 7.32
C ASN A 108 -25.25 9.77 6.80
N PRO A 109 -25.42 8.78 5.90
CA PRO A 109 -24.32 7.93 5.45
C PRO A 109 -23.30 8.71 4.62
N LYS A 110 -22.02 8.45 4.85
CA LYS A 110 -20.92 8.83 3.96
C LYS A 110 -20.90 7.90 2.75
N SER A 111 -20.16 8.28 1.71
CA SER A 111 -19.97 7.48 0.50
C SER A 111 -19.46 6.05 0.80
N SER A 112 -18.65 5.88 1.84
CA SER A 112 -18.14 4.58 2.31
C SER A 112 -19.24 3.62 2.75
N TYR A 113 -20.31 4.11 3.37
CA TYR A 113 -21.47 3.29 3.73
C TYR A 113 -22.18 2.75 2.48
N THR A 114 -22.36 3.60 1.45
CA THR A 114 -22.95 3.19 0.16
C THR A 114 -22.10 2.12 -0.51
N ALA A 115 -20.78 2.30 -0.56
CA ALA A 115 -19.86 1.34 -1.14
C ALA A 115 -19.94 -0.04 -0.45
N LEU A 116 -20.00 -0.07 0.88
CA LEU A 116 -20.15 -1.32 1.65
C LEU A 116 -21.52 -1.97 1.44
N LYS A 117 -22.59 -1.17 1.36
CA LYS A 117 -23.92 -1.68 1.02
C LYS A 117 -23.92 -2.37 -0.35
N LEU A 118 -23.31 -1.77 -1.36
CA LEU A 118 -23.26 -2.36 -2.71
C LEU A 118 -22.39 -3.62 -2.75
N LEU A 119 -21.24 -3.63 -2.05
CA LEU A 119 -20.39 -4.81 -1.92
C LEU A 119 -21.14 -5.99 -1.29
N THR A 120 -21.78 -5.73 -0.15
CA THR A 120 -22.54 -6.74 0.60
C THR A 120 -23.77 -7.23 -0.18
N GLN A 121 -24.43 -6.36 -0.94
CA GLN A 121 -25.51 -6.77 -1.85
C GLN A 121 -24.98 -7.67 -2.97
N ALA A 122 -23.91 -7.28 -3.65
CA ALA A 122 -23.36 -8.04 -4.78
C ALA A 122 -22.84 -9.43 -4.35
N LEU A 123 -22.14 -9.50 -3.22
CA LEU A 123 -21.53 -10.75 -2.76
C LEU A 123 -22.47 -11.57 -1.85
N GLY A 124 -23.28 -10.93 -1.03
CA GLY A 124 -24.12 -11.57 -0.01
C GLY A 124 -25.55 -11.87 -0.44
N SER A 125 -26.08 -11.26 -1.50
CA SER A 125 -27.50 -11.40 -1.87
C SER A 125 -27.70 -11.64 -3.38
N PRO A 126 -28.80 -12.31 -3.78
CA PRO A 126 -29.51 -13.32 -2.99
C PRO A 126 -28.63 -14.56 -2.76
N GLY A 127 -29.00 -15.39 -1.78
CA GLY A 127 -28.35 -16.68 -1.53
C GLY A 127 -27.08 -16.61 -0.67
N PRO A 128 -26.22 -17.64 -0.70
CA PRO A 128 -25.02 -17.68 0.12
C PRO A 128 -24.02 -16.59 -0.31
N ALA A 129 -23.19 -16.17 0.65
CA ALA A 129 -22.08 -15.25 0.40
C ALA A 129 -21.15 -15.82 -0.68
N ALA A 130 -20.81 -14.99 -1.65
CA ALA A 130 -19.91 -15.37 -2.73
C ALA A 130 -18.50 -15.60 -2.18
N ALA A 131 -17.91 -16.75 -2.49
CA ALA A 131 -16.55 -17.06 -2.09
C ALA A 131 -15.56 -16.46 -3.09
N PHE A 132 -14.40 -15.99 -2.63
CA PHE A 132 -13.32 -15.61 -3.53
C PHE A 132 -12.86 -16.83 -4.36
N ASP A 133 -12.83 -16.68 -5.69
CA ASP A 133 -12.50 -17.74 -6.66
C ASP A 133 -11.06 -17.57 -7.20
N GLY A 134 -10.58 -16.34 -7.28
CA GLY A 134 -9.25 -15.98 -7.79
C GLY A 134 -9.28 -14.66 -8.55
N TYR A 135 -8.33 -14.47 -9.46
CA TYR A 135 -8.24 -13.28 -10.30
C TYR A 135 -8.36 -13.65 -11.78
N LEU A 136 -8.85 -12.71 -12.60
CA LEU A 136 -8.63 -12.77 -14.04
C LEU A 136 -7.30 -12.11 -14.39
N GLN A 137 -6.60 -12.66 -15.38
CA GLN A 137 -5.43 -12.03 -15.94
C GLN A 137 -5.85 -10.77 -16.71
N MET A 138 -5.31 -9.61 -16.30
CA MET A 138 -5.65 -8.31 -16.85
C MET A 138 -4.38 -7.54 -17.26
N PRO A 139 -4.50 -6.44 -18.02
CA PRO A 139 -3.37 -5.55 -18.29
C PRO A 139 -2.69 -5.07 -17.01
N ALA A 140 -1.44 -4.62 -17.12
CA ALA A 140 -0.68 -4.08 -15.99
C ALA A 140 -1.49 -3.03 -15.20
N ASN A 141 -1.38 -3.08 -13.87
CA ASN A 141 -2.09 -2.24 -12.90
C ASN A 141 -3.62 -2.39 -12.85
N VAL A 142 -4.21 -3.33 -13.59
CA VAL A 142 -5.65 -3.62 -13.47
C VAL A 142 -5.85 -4.80 -12.54
N ALA A 143 -6.63 -4.59 -11.48
CA ALA A 143 -7.09 -5.66 -10.64
C ALA A 143 -8.46 -6.16 -11.11
N CYS A 144 -8.65 -7.48 -11.19
CA CYS A 144 -9.96 -8.10 -11.41
C CYS A 144 -10.12 -9.31 -10.48
N TYR A 145 -10.89 -9.11 -9.41
CA TYR A 145 -11.24 -10.14 -8.45
C TYR A 145 -12.48 -10.88 -8.92
N VAL A 146 -12.46 -12.20 -8.79
CA VAL A 146 -13.58 -13.06 -9.17
C VAL A 146 -14.16 -13.69 -7.91
N PHE A 147 -15.46 -13.50 -7.73
CA PHE A 147 -16.23 -14.10 -6.64
C PHE A 147 -17.24 -15.09 -7.19
N ARG A 148 -17.26 -16.30 -6.62
CA ARG A 148 -18.10 -17.42 -7.01
C ARG A 148 -19.45 -17.38 -6.30
N LYS A 149 -20.51 -17.31 -7.10
CA LYS A 149 -21.90 -17.55 -6.70
C LYS A 149 -22.30 -19.00 -7.06
N PRO A 150 -23.49 -19.49 -6.66
CA PRO A 150 -23.95 -20.83 -7.04
C PRO A 150 -23.91 -21.08 -8.56
N GLY A 151 -23.58 -22.31 -8.95
CA GLY A 151 -23.44 -22.70 -10.35
C GLY A 151 -22.28 -21.99 -11.05
N THR A 152 -22.53 -21.50 -12.26
CA THR A 152 -21.55 -20.80 -13.10
C THR A 152 -21.48 -19.30 -12.83
N SER A 153 -22.41 -18.76 -12.04
CA SER A 153 -22.47 -17.31 -11.79
C SER A 153 -21.22 -16.78 -11.09
N ARG A 154 -20.74 -15.63 -11.56
CA ARG A 154 -19.60 -14.89 -11.03
C ARG A 154 -19.97 -13.42 -10.83
N VAL A 155 -19.33 -12.81 -9.84
CA VAL A 155 -19.26 -11.36 -9.66
C VAL A 155 -17.81 -10.96 -9.86
N LEU A 156 -17.57 -9.97 -10.73
CA LEU A 156 -16.25 -9.41 -10.93
C LEU A 156 -16.16 -8.08 -10.20
N ILE A 157 -15.04 -7.82 -9.53
CA ILE A 157 -14.75 -6.53 -8.91
C ILE A 157 -13.44 -6.01 -9.49
N LEU A 158 -13.45 -4.81 -10.06
CA LEU A 158 -12.32 -4.26 -10.81
C LEU A 158 -11.93 -2.85 -10.37
N TRP A 159 -10.64 -2.53 -10.45
CA TRP A 159 -10.12 -1.17 -10.31
C TRP A 159 -8.71 -1.05 -10.91
N ASN A 160 -8.20 0.18 -11.00
CA ASN A 160 -6.81 0.46 -11.35
C ASN A 160 -5.96 0.71 -10.09
N ASN A 161 -4.84 0.00 -9.96
CA ASN A 161 -3.91 0.12 -8.84
C ASN A 161 -3.08 1.42 -8.90
N ASP A 162 -3.01 2.10 -10.04
CA ASP A 162 -2.27 3.36 -10.22
C ASP A 162 -3.18 4.60 -10.31
N GLY A 163 -4.50 4.43 -10.16
CA GLY A 163 -5.47 5.53 -10.19
C GLY A 163 -5.68 6.17 -11.56
N LEU A 164 -5.03 5.70 -12.62
CA LEU A 164 -5.19 6.25 -13.97
C LEU A 164 -6.45 5.71 -14.62
N THR A 165 -7.15 6.56 -15.37
CA THR A 165 -8.29 6.13 -16.20
C THR A 165 -7.82 5.29 -17.38
N ARG A 166 -8.44 4.12 -17.61
CA ARG A 166 -8.15 3.29 -18.78
C ARG A 166 -9.35 2.45 -19.21
N THR A 167 -9.47 2.22 -20.51
CA THR A 167 -10.42 1.25 -21.07
C THR A 167 -9.78 -0.13 -21.08
N ILE A 168 -10.53 -1.13 -20.61
CA ILE A 168 -10.13 -2.55 -20.61
C ILE A 168 -11.14 -3.38 -21.38
N GLN A 169 -10.75 -4.61 -21.70
CA GLN A 169 -11.59 -5.58 -22.38
C GLN A 169 -11.84 -6.78 -21.46
N LEU A 170 -13.10 -7.03 -21.11
CA LEU A 170 -13.51 -8.27 -20.44
C LEU A 170 -13.61 -9.42 -21.45
N PRO A 171 -13.30 -10.68 -21.03
CA PRO A 171 -13.44 -11.85 -21.90
C PRO A 171 -14.90 -12.13 -22.30
N GLN A 172 -15.85 -12.00 -21.36
CA GLN A 172 -17.28 -12.09 -21.65
C GLN A 172 -17.77 -10.77 -22.26
N THR A 173 -18.43 -10.84 -23.41
CA THR A 173 -18.78 -9.65 -24.21
C THR A 173 -20.23 -9.21 -24.09
N SER A 174 -21.12 -10.04 -23.54
CA SER A 174 -22.56 -9.77 -23.41
C SER A 174 -23.13 -10.32 -22.10
N GLY A 175 -24.34 -9.89 -21.74
CA GLY A 175 -25.02 -10.34 -20.51
C GLY A 175 -24.42 -9.77 -19.22
N LEU A 176 -23.57 -8.76 -19.32
CA LEU A 176 -22.93 -8.09 -18.18
C LEU A 176 -23.66 -6.80 -17.82
N THR A 177 -23.78 -6.55 -16.52
CA THR A 177 -24.24 -5.26 -15.97
C THR A 177 -23.20 -4.74 -15.00
N ALA A 178 -22.91 -3.45 -15.03
CA ALA A 178 -21.92 -2.84 -14.15
C ALA A 178 -22.41 -1.54 -13.51
N ILE A 179 -22.00 -1.37 -12.25
CA ILE A 179 -22.14 -0.15 -11.48
C ILE A 179 -20.81 0.12 -10.78
N ASP A 180 -20.53 1.39 -10.48
CA ASP A 180 -19.47 1.71 -9.55
C ASP A 180 -19.92 1.63 -8.08
N ILE A 181 -18.99 1.86 -7.17
CA ILE A 181 -19.23 1.79 -5.72
C ILE A 181 -20.16 2.91 -5.17
N LEU A 182 -20.58 3.85 -6.01
CA LEU A 182 -21.54 4.90 -5.66
C LEU A 182 -22.87 4.73 -6.42
N ASN A 183 -23.11 3.54 -6.99
CA ASN A 183 -24.31 3.17 -7.72
C ASN A 183 -24.51 3.95 -9.04
N ARG A 184 -23.45 4.52 -9.62
CA ARG A 184 -23.52 5.13 -10.95
C ARG A 184 -23.37 4.02 -12.00
N PRO A 185 -24.25 3.94 -13.02
CA PRO A 185 -24.15 2.94 -14.06
C PRO A 185 -22.85 3.04 -14.86
N VAL A 186 -22.25 1.90 -15.17
CA VAL A 186 -21.09 1.80 -16.07
C VAL A 186 -21.50 1.09 -17.34
N THR A 187 -21.29 1.75 -18.47
CA THR A 187 -21.56 1.16 -19.80
C THR A 187 -20.53 0.09 -20.12
N ILE A 188 -20.99 -1.11 -20.47
CA ILE A 188 -20.19 -2.17 -21.08
C ILE A 188 -20.64 -2.33 -22.53
N THR A 189 -19.72 -2.18 -23.48
CA THR A 189 -20.01 -2.40 -24.92
C THR A 189 -19.11 -3.50 -25.45
N ASN A 190 -19.69 -4.65 -25.82
CA ASN A 190 -18.94 -5.83 -26.29
C ASN A 190 -17.80 -6.22 -25.33
N GLY A 191 -18.04 -6.16 -24.02
CA GLY A 191 -17.05 -6.43 -22.97
C GLY A 191 -16.07 -5.30 -22.66
N ALA A 192 -16.06 -4.21 -23.44
CA ALA A 192 -15.23 -3.04 -23.16
C ALA A 192 -15.89 -2.14 -22.10
N LEU A 193 -15.10 -1.69 -21.13
CA LEU A 193 -15.51 -0.73 -20.09
C LEU A 193 -14.34 0.15 -19.65
N THR A 194 -14.64 1.35 -19.12
CA THR A 194 -13.64 2.30 -18.63
C THR A 194 -13.55 2.26 -17.12
N LEU A 195 -12.35 1.95 -16.62
CA LEU A 195 -12.00 2.03 -15.20
C LEU A 195 -11.48 3.44 -14.90
N GLY A 196 -12.03 4.07 -13.86
CA GLY A 196 -11.58 5.37 -13.34
C GLY A 196 -11.02 5.26 -11.93
N ALA A 197 -11.24 6.28 -11.11
CA ALA A 197 -10.84 6.30 -9.70
C ALA A 197 -11.67 5.32 -8.83
N ASP A 198 -12.93 5.11 -9.20
CA ASP A 198 -13.87 4.29 -8.43
C ASP A 198 -13.87 2.83 -8.90
N PRO A 199 -13.83 1.86 -7.98
CA PRO A 199 -13.99 0.45 -8.30
C PRO A 199 -15.35 0.16 -8.96
N ILE A 200 -15.39 -0.89 -9.76
CA ILE A 200 -16.55 -1.32 -10.53
C ILE A 200 -16.95 -2.73 -10.11
N ILE A 201 -18.24 -2.92 -9.87
CA ILE A 201 -18.86 -4.22 -9.62
C ILE A 201 -19.56 -4.64 -10.92
N VAL A 202 -19.16 -5.79 -11.45
CA VAL A 202 -19.77 -6.40 -12.63
C VAL A 202 -20.53 -7.66 -12.22
N THR A 203 -21.80 -7.73 -12.62
CA THR A 203 -22.69 -8.87 -12.42
C THR A 203 -23.10 -9.48 -13.76
N GLY A 204 -23.63 -10.70 -13.74
CA GLY A 204 -23.97 -11.45 -14.96
C GLY A 204 -22.77 -12.18 -15.60
N ALA A 205 -21.60 -12.14 -14.95
CA ALA A 205 -20.45 -12.90 -15.38
C ALA A 205 -20.68 -14.41 -15.19
N ASP A 206 -20.20 -15.21 -16.13
CA ASP A 206 -20.34 -16.66 -16.14
C ASP A 206 -18.96 -17.33 -16.24
N ALA A 207 -18.70 -18.30 -15.37
CA ALA A 207 -17.45 -19.06 -15.30
C ALA A 207 -17.05 -19.72 -16.62
N THR A 208 -18.02 -20.03 -17.50
CA THR A 208 -17.77 -20.61 -18.82
C THR A 208 -17.37 -19.59 -19.87
N LEU A 209 -17.56 -18.28 -19.60
CA LEU A 209 -17.35 -17.18 -20.55
C LEU A 209 -16.23 -16.24 -20.15
N ILE A 210 -15.85 -16.19 -18.87
CA ILE A 210 -14.81 -15.28 -18.37
C ILE A 210 -13.37 -15.81 -18.49
N GLY A 211 -13.20 -17.05 -18.96
CA GLY A 211 -11.88 -17.68 -19.10
C GLY A 211 -11.30 -18.20 -17.79
N THR A 212 -9.97 -18.32 -17.73
CA THR A 212 -9.27 -18.92 -16.59
C THR A 212 -9.18 -17.96 -15.41
N VAL A 213 -9.62 -18.43 -14.25
CA VAL A 213 -9.49 -17.75 -12.96
C VAL A 213 -8.34 -18.40 -12.20
N SER A 214 -7.40 -17.61 -11.68
CA SER A 214 -6.27 -18.13 -10.89
C SER A 214 -5.84 -17.18 -9.80
N THR A 215 -5.43 -17.72 -8.64
CA THR A 215 -4.77 -16.95 -7.59
C THR A 215 -3.34 -16.53 -7.96
N SER A 216 -2.73 -17.17 -8.95
CA SER A 216 -1.41 -16.79 -9.47
C SER A 216 -1.43 -15.46 -10.25
N TYR A 217 -2.61 -15.00 -10.67
CA TYR A 217 -2.79 -13.70 -11.34
C TYR A 217 -3.01 -12.56 -10.34
N ASN A 218 -2.57 -12.70 -9.09
CA ASN A 218 -2.74 -11.66 -8.08
C ASN A 218 -2.13 -10.32 -8.58
N PRO A 219 -2.94 -9.26 -8.76
CA PRO A 219 -2.52 -7.99 -9.34
C PRO A 219 -1.61 -7.16 -8.40
N HIS A 220 -1.39 -7.62 -7.17
CA HIS A 220 -0.55 -6.96 -6.17
C HIS A 220 0.85 -7.58 -6.05
N ILE A 221 1.12 -8.66 -6.78
CA ILE A 221 2.47 -9.20 -6.90
C ILE A 221 3.27 -8.27 -7.82
N ILE A 222 4.28 -7.63 -7.25
CA ILE A 222 5.18 -6.76 -8.01
C ILE A 222 6.21 -7.61 -8.73
N ALA A 223 6.43 -7.33 -10.02
CA ALA A 223 7.46 -7.98 -10.80
C ALA A 223 8.86 -7.65 -10.26
N LYS A 224 9.76 -8.64 -10.23
CA LYS A 224 11.17 -8.43 -9.90
C LYS A 224 11.78 -7.29 -10.72
N GLY A 225 12.69 -6.52 -10.11
CA GLY A 225 13.29 -5.35 -10.74
C GLY A 225 12.42 -4.07 -10.73
N THR A 226 11.16 -4.15 -10.31
CA THR A 226 10.32 -2.95 -10.10
C THR A 226 10.76 -2.22 -8.84
N ASN A 227 10.84 -0.88 -8.90
CA ASN A 227 11.11 -0.08 -7.73
C ASN A 227 9.93 -0.15 -6.75
N ILE A 228 10.18 -0.65 -5.53
CA ILE A 228 9.13 -0.86 -4.52
C ILE A 228 8.94 0.31 -3.56
N ILE A 229 9.80 1.32 -3.60
CA ILE A 229 9.66 2.52 -2.77
C ILE A 229 8.81 3.58 -3.49
N PHE A 230 7.95 4.25 -2.73
CA PHE A 230 7.13 5.34 -3.25
C PHE A 230 7.96 6.61 -3.42
N ASN A 231 7.73 7.32 -4.53
CA ASN A 231 8.38 8.59 -4.85
C ASN A 231 9.92 8.52 -4.73
N GLY A 232 10.54 7.48 -5.27
CA GLY A 232 12.00 7.32 -5.27
C GLY A 232 12.74 8.41 -6.05
N THR A 233 12.06 9.05 -7.02
CA THR A 233 12.50 10.24 -7.76
C THR A 233 12.50 11.51 -6.91
N LEU A 234 11.92 11.47 -5.69
CA LEU A 234 11.82 12.60 -4.77
C LEU A 234 11.07 13.81 -5.36
N ASP A 235 10.10 13.55 -6.24
CA ASP A 235 9.29 14.57 -6.88
C ASP A 235 8.51 15.38 -5.85
N CYS A 236 8.65 16.71 -5.92
CA CYS A 236 7.98 17.68 -5.07
C CYS A 236 7.91 19.07 -5.71
N THR A 237 7.23 20.00 -5.05
CA THR A 237 7.33 21.43 -5.35
C THR A 237 8.11 22.11 -4.23
N PRO A 238 9.44 22.26 -4.34
CA PRO A 238 10.24 22.90 -3.29
C PRO A 238 9.68 24.26 -2.86
N PRO A 239 9.69 24.59 -1.55
CA PRO A 239 10.40 23.90 -0.47
C PRO A 239 9.59 22.78 0.22
N SER A 240 8.52 22.26 -0.40
CA SER A 240 7.74 21.18 0.21
C SER A 240 8.49 19.84 0.25
N ASN A 241 8.21 19.02 1.25
CA ASN A 241 8.78 17.69 1.36
C ASN A 241 8.27 16.79 0.23
N PRO A 242 9.11 15.91 -0.35
CA PRO A 242 8.63 14.87 -1.25
C PRO A 242 7.58 14.00 -0.59
N GLY A 243 6.49 13.72 -1.31
CA GLY A 243 5.44 12.83 -0.82
C GLY A 243 6.02 11.45 -0.47
N ASN A 244 5.57 10.85 0.62
CA ASN A 244 6.10 9.60 1.19
C ASN A 244 7.53 9.69 1.75
N TRP A 245 8.07 10.89 1.93
CA TRP A 245 9.35 11.11 2.61
C TRP A 245 9.17 12.10 3.76
N SER A 246 9.75 11.76 4.90
CA SER A 246 9.71 12.54 6.13
C SER A 246 11.11 12.90 6.59
N VAL A 247 11.24 14.06 7.22
CA VAL A 247 12.50 14.48 7.84
C VAL A 247 12.77 13.67 9.11
N GLY A 248 14.01 13.25 9.31
CA GLY A 248 14.45 12.39 10.41
C GLY A 248 14.43 10.91 10.06
N ARG A 249 14.89 10.06 10.98
CA ARG A 249 14.73 8.60 10.88
C ARG A 249 13.44 8.16 11.54
N PHE A 250 12.87 7.06 11.05
CA PHE A 250 11.70 6.45 11.67
C PHE A 250 12.01 5.99 13.10
N ASN A 251 11.09 6.26 14.04
CA ASN A 251 11.17 5.86 15.44
C ASN A 251 12.39 6.41 16.23
N THR A 252 12.94 7.56 15.82
CA THR A 252 14.00 8.28 16.56
C THR A 252 13.61 9.74 16.81
N PRO A 253 13.91 10.31 17.98
CA PRO A 253 13.67 11.72 18.23
C PRO A 253 14.66 12.60 17.46
N GLY A 254 14.14 13.34 16.48
CA GLY A 254 14.77 14.53 15.92
C GLY A 254 15.68 14.33 14.71
N ASN A 255 15.95 15.45 14.05
CA ASN A 255 16.92 15.62 12.98
C ASN A 255 17.85 16.76 13.41
N THR A 256 19.16 16.50 13.49
CA THR A 256 20.15 17.49 13.96
C THR A 256 20.68 18.38 12.85
N GLY A 257 20.36 18.08 11.59
CA GLY A 257 20.73 18.88 10.41
C GLY A 257 19.57 19.68 9.84
N THR A 258 19.88 20.56 8.89
CA THR A 258 18.86 21.25 8.08
C THR A 258 18.53 20.40 6.86
N CYS A 259 17.28 19.93 6.78
CA CYS A 259 16.76 19.21 5.62
C CYS A 259 16.03 20.16 4.67
N ALA A 260 16.28 20.02 3.36
CA ALA A 260 15.59 20.82 2.33
C ALA A 260 15.39 20.03 1.04
N SER A 261 14.35 20.37 0.28
CA SER A 261 14.16 19.97 -1.12
C SER A 261 14.66 21.09 -2.06
N SER A 262 15.14 20.75 -3.25
CA SER A 262 15.53 21.75 -4.27
C SER A 262 15.35 21.22 -5.70
N THR A 263 15.29 22.10 -6.70
CA THR A 263 15.26 21.75 -8.13
C THR A 263 16.67 21.54 -8.74
N ALA A 264 17.70 21.43 -7.90
CA ALA A 264 19.08 21.21 -8.31
C ALA A 264 19.45 19.72 -8.35
N GLY A 265 18.47 18.86 -8.62
CA GLY A 265 18.68 17.42 -8.77
C GLY A 265 19.58 17.08 -9.94
N ARG A 266 20.02 15.83 -9.97
CA ARG A 266 21.09 15.34 -10.85
C ARG A 266 20.83 15.62 -12.32
N ASN A 267 19.57 15.59 -12.74
CA ASN A 267 19.16 15.78 -14.13
C ASN A 267 18.19 16.97 -14.31
N GLY A 268 18.30 17.99 -13.45
CA GLY A 268 17.30 19.07 -13.38
C GLY A 268 15.98 18.63 -12.71
N SER A 269 15.98 17.45 -12.09
CA SER A 269 14.94 16.92 -11.21
C SER A 269 14.93 17.64 -9.85
N THR A 270 14.00 17.26 -8.99
CA THR A 270 14.06 17.61 -7.57
C THR A 270 14.95 16.65 -6.81
N CYS A 271 15.67 17.14 -5.81
CA CYS A 271 16.46 16.33 -4.89
C CYS A 271 16.25 16.82 -3.46
N VAL A 272 16.67 16.01 -2.48
CA VAL A 272 16.70 16.42 -1.07
C VAL A 272 18.11 16.54 -0.56
N SER A 273 18.31 17.33 0.50
CA SER A 273 19.60 17.51 1.14
C SER A 273 19.50 17.47 2.66
N VAL A 274 20.67 17.26 3.28
CA VAL A 274 20.91 17.44 4.72
C VAL A 274 22.19 18.25 4.86
N THR A 275 22.14 19.33 5.65
CA THR A 275 23.29 20.22 5.90
C THR A 275 23.56 20.36 7.39
N GLY A 276 24.84 20.26 7.79
CA GLY A 276 25.30 20.67 9.12
C GLY A 276 24.72 19.85 10.28
N SER A 277 24.63 18.53 10.15
CA SER A 277 24.16 17.65 11.22
C SER A 277 25.23 17.42 12.29
N THR A 278 24.84 17.54 13.56
CA THR A 278 25.72 17.30 14.73
C THR A 278 25.53 15.92 15.36
N GLY A 279 24.58 15.15 14.86
CA GLY A 279 24.24 13.80 15.24
C GLY A 279 23.54 13.13 14.08
N GLN A 280 22.32 12.62 14.29
CA GLN A 280 21.53 12.01 13.22
C GLN A 280 20.96 13.08 12.27
N GLY A 281 21.18 12.90 10.97
CA GLY A 281 20.59 13.73 9.93
C GLY A 281 20.05 12.85 8.81
N ALA A 282 18.75 12.89 8.55
CA ALA A 282 18.17 11.98 7.56
C ALA A 282 16.87 12.46 6.92
N TRP A 283 16.57 11.83 5.79
CA TRP A 283 15.21 11.64 5.30
C TRP A 283 14.84 10.17 5.42
N SER A 284 13.58 9.89 5.73
CA SER A 284 13.03 8.54 5.82
C SER A 284 11.89 8.37 4.82
N SER A 285 11.90 7.27 4.08
CA SER A 285 10.74 6.86 3.30
C SER A 285 9.57 6.49 4.22
N ALA A 286 8.36 6.45 3.66
CA ALA A 286 7.25 5.69 4.20
C ALA A 286 7.66 4.23 4.37
N VAL A 287 6.96 3.52 5.26
CA VAL A 287 7.17 2.09 5.47
C VAL A 287 6.85 1.32 4.19
N VAL A 288 7.71 0.36 3.84
CA VAL A 288 7.50 -0.51 2.67
C VAL A 288 7.46 -1.97 3.13
N PRO A 289 6.35 -2.69 2.90
CA PRO A 289 6.30 -4.12 3.18
C PRO A 289 7.22 -4.91 2.24
N VAL A 290 7.90 -5.90 2.79
CA VAL A 290 8.80 -6.83 2.09
C VAL A 290 8.47 -8.27 2.46
N GLU A 291 8.87 -9.22 1.62
CA GLU A 291 8.68 -10.65 1.89
C GLU A 291 9.85 -11.19 2.72
N PRO A 292 9.60 -11.87 3.87
CA PRO A 292 10.66 -12.51 4.63
C PRO A 292 11.49 -13.47 3.77
N GLY A 293 12.81 -13.47 3.95
CA GLY A 293 13.74 -14.32 3.21
C GLY A 293 14.09 -13.85 1.80
N LYS A 294 13.49 -12.76 1.29
CA LYS A 294 13.87 -12.19 -0.02
C LYS A 294 15.03 -11.20 0.10
N SER A 295 15.82 -11.12 -0.98
CA SER A 295 16.92 -10.17 -1.12
C SER A 295 16.46 -8.93 -1.90
N TYR A 296 16.93 -7.77 -1.43
CA TYR A 296 16.61 -6.49 -2.00
C TYR A 296 17.88 -5.67 -2.20
N ARG A 297 17.92 -4.94 -3.31
CA ARG A 297 18.99 -4.00 -3.64
C ARG A 297 18.50 -2.58 -3.53
N ILE A 298 19.16 -1.79 -2.68
CA ILE A 298 19.00 -0.34 -2.62
C ILE A 298 20.02 0.32 -3.54
N SER A 299 19.60 1.40 -4.19
CA SER A 299 20.48 2.26 -4.96
C SER A 299 19.98 3.70 -5.02
N GLY A 300 20.87 4.62 -5.36
CA GLY A 300 20.52 6.02 -5.61
C GLY A 300 21.76 6.86 -5.91
N TRP A 301 21.55 8.16 -6.07
CA TRP A 301 22.62 9.12 -6.35
C TRP A 301 22.87 10.01 -5.14
N VAL A 302 24.15 10.16 -4.81
CA VAL A 302 24.60 10.97 -3.68
C VAL A 302 25.61 12.01 -4.17
N LYS A 303 25.43 13.26 -3.78
CA LYS A 303 26.40 14.34 -3.99
C LYS A 303 26.81 14.91 -2.64
N THR A 304 28.07 15.30 -2.49
CA THR A 304 28.57 15.85 -1.22
C THR A 304 29.40 17.10 -1.44
N ASN A 305 29.34 18.03 -0.48
CA ASN A 305 30.19 19.21 -0.45
C ASN A 305 30.80 19.36 0.94
N LYS A 306 32.13 19.22 1.03
CA LYS A 306 32.89 19.24 2.30
C LYS A 306 32.28 18.33 3.37
N ALA A 307 31.71 17.20 2.95
CA ALA A 307 30.96 16.36 3.86
C ALA A 307 31.89 15.59 4.81
N THR A 308 31.50 15.53 6.08
CA THR A 308 32.15 14.72 7.13
C THR A 308 31.20 13.62 7.60
N GLY A 309 31.66 12.78 8.52
CA GLY A 309 30.79 11.77 9.14
C GLY A 309 30.31 10.71 8.14
N THR A 310 29.05 10.32 8.25
CA THR A 310 28.45 9.25 7.45
C THR A 310 27.39 9.80 6.51
N ASN A 311 27.63 9.69 5.21
CA ASN A 311 26.70 10.09 4.15
C ASN A 311 26.39 8.92 3.23
N CYS A 312 25.24 8.28 3.37
CA CYS A 312 24.89 7.07 2.60
C CYS A 312 23.37 6.88 2.48
N ILE A 313 22.98 5.95 1.64
CA ILE A 313 21.61 5.42 1.58
C ILE A 313 21.59 4.06 2.29
N SER A 314 20.53 3.77 3.05
CA SER A 314 20.38 2.49 3.75
C SER A 314 18.97 1.90 3.64
N ILE A 315 18.90 0.58 3.77
CA ILE A 315 17.67 -0.15 4.11
C ILE A 315 17.72 -0.45 5.61
N ALA A 316 16.76 0.04 6.37
CA ALA A 316 16.52 -0.36 7.75
C ALA A 316 15.44 -1.44 7.81
N TRP A 317 15.79 -2.57 8.41
CA TRP A 317 14.95 -3.77 8.48
C TRP A 317 14.16 -3.81 9.78
N TYR A 318 12.86 -4.09 9.69
CA TYR A 318 11.96 -4.15 10.84
C TYR A 318 11.14 -5.45 10.85
N ALA A 319 10.89 -5.94 12.06
CA ALA A 319 10.06 -7.12 12.29
C ALA A 319 8.60 -6.88 11.87
N GLY A 320 7.80 -7.95 11.81
CA GLY A 320 6.37 -7.90 11.43
C GLY A 320 5.45 -7.01 12.29
N ASN A 321 5.92 -6.51 13.44
CA ASN A 321 5.21 -5.48 14.21
C ASN A 321 5.59 -4.05 13.79
N MET A 322 6.39 -3.88 12.73
CA MET A 322 6.90 -2.62 12.18
C MET A 322 7.85 -1.81 13.08
N PHE A 323 7.85 -2.01 14.40
CA PHE A 323 8.60 -1.18 15.34
C PHE A 323 9.90 -1.81 15.84
N THR A 324 10.06 -3.13 15.75
CA THR A 324 11.28 -3.78 16.25
C THR A 324 12.35 -3.83 15.16
N TRP A 325 13.39 -3.01 15.35
CA TRP A 325 14.56 -2.95 14.47
C TRP A 325 15.30 -4.31 14.41
N ARG A 326 15.80 -4.67 13.23
CA ARG A 326 16.50 -5.93 12.95
C ARG A 326 17.91 -5.74 12.40
N GLY A 327 18.22 -4.58 11.87
CA GLY A 327 19.50 -4.33 11.22
C GLY A 327 19.38 -3.25 10.16
N GLU A 328 20.52 -2.91 9.56
CA GLU A 328 20.59 -2.03 8.40
C GLU A 328 21.55 -2.58 7.36
N SER A 329 21.21 -2.40 6.09
CA SER A 329 22.11 -2.61 4.95
C SER A 329 22.42 -1.26 4.32
N ARG A 330 23.69 -0.86 4.34
CA ARG A 330 24.13 0.49 3.95
C ARG A 330 24.97 0.45 2.69
N THR A 331 24.75 1.45 1.84
CA THR A 331 25.66 1.77 0.73
C THR A 331 27.01 2.28 1.23
N GLN A 332 28.01 2.34 0.35
CA GLN A 332 29.27 3.01 0.65
C GLN A 332 28.98 4.47 1.09
N SER A 333 29.64 4.88 2.16
CA SER A 333 29.55 6.26 2.63
C SER A 333 30.50 7.18 1.88
N LEU A 334 30.04 8.40 1.57
CA LEU A 334 30.82 9.43 0.90
C LEU A 334 31.27 10.52 1.88
N THR A 335 32.50 11.01 1.72
CA THR A 335 33.06 12.15 2.48
C THR A 335 33.80 13.09 1.55
N GLY A 336 34.06 14.32 1.98
CA GLY A 336 34.68 15.36 1.15
C GLY A 336 33.70 15.92 0.12
N THR A 337 34.24 16.39 -1.01
CA THR A 337 33.45 16.94 -2.10
C THR A 337 33.44 15.98 -3.27
N ASN A 338 32.27 15.44 -3.59
CA ASN A 338 32.04 14.53 -4.70
C ASN A 338 30.87 15.07 -5.51
N ASP A 339 30.96 14.97 -6.84
CA ASP A 339 29.77 15.19 -7.67
C ASP A 339 28.81 13.98 -7.55
N TRP A 340 27.65 14.06 -8.20
CA TRP A 340 26.66 12.98 -8.20
C TRP A 340 27.28 11.62 -8.49
N THR A 341 27.29 10.76 -7.46
CA THR A 341 27.91 9.45 -7.46
C THR A 341 26.83 8.40 -7.21
N TYR A 342 26.77 7.38 -8.07
CA TYR A 342 25.85 6.27 -7.89
C TYR A 342 26.35 5.35 -6.78
N VAL A 343 25.46 5.02 -5.84
CA VAL A 343 25.76 4.11 -4.74
C VAL A 343 24.73 2.99 -4.69
N THR A 344 25.13 1.81 -4.25
CA THR A 344 24.24 0.64 -4.14
C THR A 344 24.71 -0.31 -3.04
N ALA A 345 23.76 -1.07 -2.49
CA ALA A 345 23.98 -2.16 -1.55
C ALA A 345 22.84 -3.17 -1.66
N SER A 346 23.09 -4.40 -1.25
CA SER A 346 22.06 -5.43 -1.15
C SER A 346 21.93 -5.91 0.29
N GLY A 347 20.75 -6.37 0.67
CA GLY A 347 20.48 -7.00 1.94
C GLY A 347 19.31 -7.98 1.83
N THR A 348 19.20 -8.87 2.81
CA THR A 348 18.17 -9.93 2.81
C THR A 348 17.28 -9.77 4.02
N ALA A 349 15.96 -9.79 3.79
CA ALA A 349 14.98 -9.78 4.87
C ALA A 349 15.14 -11.04 5.71
N GLY A 350 15.32 -10.89 7.02
CA GLY A 350 15.36 -12.03 7.94
C GLY A 350 14.01 -12.76 8.03
N PRO A 351 13.97 -13.94 8.68
CA PRO A 351 12.75 -14.76 8.78
C PRO A 351 11.54 -14.07 9.41
N ASP A 352 11.74 -13.07 10.27
CA ASP A 352 10.69 -12.29 10.93
C ASP A 352 10.61 -10.84 10.44
N THR A 353 11.39 -10.49 9.41
CA THR A 353 11.45 -9.14 8.82
C THR A 353 10.38 -9.00 7.74
N ALA A 354 9.44 -8.08 7.93
CA ALA A 354 8.33 -7.87 6.99
C ALA A 354 8.22 -6.41 6.50
N PHE A 355 9.04 -5.51 7.03
CA PHE A 355 9.01 -4.10 6.69
C PHE A 355 10.40 -3.52 6.55
N ILE A 356 10.51 -2.52 5.68
CA ILE A 356 11.70 -1.67 5.57
C ILE A 356 11.34 -0.19 5.62
N HIS A 357 12.30 0.60 6.07
CA HIS A 357 12.40 2.02 5.73
C HIS A 357 13.68 2.24 4.93
N VAL A 358 13.66 3.19 4.00
CA VAL A 358 14.87 3.69 3.38
C VAL A 358 15.28 4.98 4.06
N PHE A 359 16.53 5.05 4.52
CA PHE A 359 17.10 6.29 5.06
C PHE A 359 18.11 6.89 4.09
N LEU A 360 18.01 8.21 3.92
CA LEU A 360 19.00 9.05 3.25
C LEU A 360 19.80 9.74 4.34
N GLU A 361 20.92 9.13 4.73
CA GLU A 361 21.66 9.42 5.95
C GLU A 361 22.79 10.41 5.71
N SER A 362 22.91 11.40 6.58
CA SER A 362 23.98 12.39 6.65
C SER A 362 24.21 12.71 8.12
N ASP A 363 24.92 11.84 8.82
CA ASP A 363 25.17 11.90 10.25
C ASP A 363 26.53 12.52 10.57
N ASN A 364 26.59 13.38 11.60
CA ASN A 364 27.81 14.09 12.01
C ASN A 364 28.53 14.80 10.85
N ASN A 365 27.73 15.43 9.98
CA ASN A 365 28.18 16.05 8.75
C ASN A 365 28.19 17.58 8.87
N THR A 366 29.38 18.19 8.91
CA THR A 366 29.54 19.65 8.92
C THR A 366 29.30 20.29 7.55
N GLY A 367 29.31 19.50 6.48
CA GLY A 367 29.04 19.93 5.11
C GLY A 367 27.58 19.72 4.70
N THR A 368 27.38 19.48 3.41
CA THR A 368 26.06 19.18 2.82
C THR A 368 26.13 17.89 2.01
N THR A 369 25.07 17.10 2.12
CA THR A 369 24.85 15.91 1.30
C THR A 369 23.50 16.03 0.60
N TRP A 370 23.46 15.71 -0.69
CA TRP A 370 22.24 15.66 -1.50
C TRP A 370 21.99 14.23 -1.98
N PHE A 371 20.71 13.90 -2.15
CA PHE A 371 20.23 12.58 -2.57
C PHE A 371 19.19 12.71 -3.68
N ASP A 372 19.25 11.81 -4.65
CA ASP A 372 18.35 11.79 -5.81
C ASP A 372 18.15 10.35 -6.35
N ASP A 373 17.09 10.13 -7.12
CA ASP A 373 16.85 8.91 -7.91
C ASP A 373 17.03 7.59 -7.12
N VAL A 374 16.33 7.48 -5.98
CA VAL A 374 16.41 6.33 -5.06
C VAL A 374 15.56 5.16 -5.57
N SER A 375 16.07 3.93 -5.42
CA SER A 375 15.36 2.73 -5.84
C SER A 375 15.68 1.52 -4.96
N VAL A 376 14.63 0.79 -4.58
CA VAL A 376 14.74 -0.55 -3.97
C VAL A 376 14.08 -1.54 -4.90
N VAL A 377 14.78 -2.61 -5.24
CA VAL A 377 14.22 -3.69 -6.09
C VAL A 377 14.44 -5.05 -5.43
N GLU A 378 13.49 -5.96 -5.59
CA GLU A 378 13.71 -7.38 -5.28
C GLU A 378 14.65 -7.99 -6.33
N GLU A 379 15.68 -8.72 -5.88
CA GLU A 379 16.67 -9.42 -6.71
C GLU A 379 16.20 -10.82 -7.15
#